data_AF-A0A0R3GK43-F1
#
_entry.id   AF-A0A0R3GK43-F1
#
_cell.length_a   1.000
_cell.length_b   1.000
_cell.length_c   1.000
_cell.angle_alpha   90.00
_cell.angle_beta   90.00
_cell.angle_gamma   90.00
#
_symmetry.space_group_name_H-M   'P 1'
#
loop_
_entity.id
_entity.type
_entity.pdbx_description
1 polymer ?
#
loop_
_entity_poly.entity_id
_entity_poly.type
_entity_poly.pdbx_seq_one_letter_code
_entity_poly.pdbx_strand_id
1 'polypeptide(L)'
;MKDLAFLIADVWMIFVGYYFGLKLIRGYGNYLLGIEWMIVATSGSNFLLWSLLGGDTDSVLYDFAYFFDAFSRSVGITLILILGLMAVTHRYKPTVAVDIGVFGLAVAGGIYLRQFHDGTLHIVPATFYVVANLLTALFLMYFTKRLWGIGSKQLAAWTVVVTVAASTVAITYDFFPLPFDDENRTIFYTAALATWGAQGFIYYVAYRAMHNHNMAAVGTNEEPSATIRTS
;
A
#
# COMPACT_ATOMS: atom_id res chain seq x y z
N MET A 1 17.54 19.28 10.44
CA MET A 1 16.18 18.87 10.90
C MET A 1 15.39 18.16 9.80
N LYS A 2 15.39 18.67 8.56
CA LYS A 2 14.71 18.04 7.41
C LYS A 2 15.20 16.60 7.16
N ASP A 3 16.51 16.39 7.11
CA ASP A 3 17.11 15.07 6.84
C ASP A 3 16.79 14.03 7.92
N LEU A 4 16.70 14.47 9.18
CA LEU A 4 16.29 13.61 10.28
C LEU A 4 14.80 13.21 10.15
N ALA A 5 13.94 14.15 9.76
CA ALA A 5 12.51 13.86 9.55
C ALA A 5 12.33 12.91 8.36
N PHE A 6 13.07 13.12 7.29
CA PHE A 6 13.14 12.21 6.14
C PHE A 6 13.55 10.80 6.56
N LEU A 7 14.67 10.67 7.27
CA LEU A 7 15.17 9.38 7.77
C LEU A 7 14.15 8.66 8.66
N ILE A 8 13.50 9.40 9.57
CA ILE A 8 12.47 8.83 10.46
C ILE A 8 11.27 8.35 9.65
N ALA A 9 10.82 9.14 8.66
CA ALA A 9 9.70 8.77 7.80
C ALA A 9 10.00 7.52 6.98
N ASP A 10 11.23 7.39 6.46
CA ASP A 10 11.67 6.24 5.69
C ASP A 10 11.75 4.98 6.56
N VAL A 11 12.43 5.06 7.71
CA VAL A 11 12.52 3.95 8.67
C VAL A 11 11.14 3.52 9.15
N TRP A 12 10.22 4.48 9.36
CA TRP A 12 8.83 4.18 9.68
C TRP A 12 8.15 3.37 8.58
N MET A 13 8.26 3.80 7.32
CA MET A 13 7.67 3.08 6.18
C MET A 13 8.27 1.68 6.03
N ILE A 14 9.60 1.56 6.11
CA ILE A 14 10.32 0.28 6.03
C ILE A 14 9.85 -0.67 7.13
N PHE A 15 9.78 -0.18 8.37
CA PHE A 15 9.28 -0.96 9.50
C PHE A 15 7.85 -1.44 9.25
N VAL A 16 6.96 -0.53 8.85
CA VAL A 16 5.56 -0.87 8.56
C VAL A 16 5.47 -1.96 7.49
N GLY A 17 6.19 -1.79 6.37
CA GLY A 17 6.11 -2.72 5.25
C GLY A 17 6.61 -4.12 5.61
N TYR A 18 7.78 -4.25 6.25
CA TYR A 18 8.24 -5.58 6.66
C TYR A 18 7.43 -6.19 7.80
N TYR A 19 7.15 -5.42 8.86
CA TYR A 19 6.49 -5.95 10.04
C TYR A 19 5.04 -6.33 9.77
N PHE A 20 4.25 -5.45 9.15
CA PHE A 20 2.85 -5.72 8.86
C PHE A 20 2.68 -6.59 7.62
N GLY A 21 3.58 -6.52 6.63
CA GLY A 21 3.62 -7.47 5.52
C GLY A 21 3.78 -8.91 6.01
N LEU A 22 4.72 -9.15 6.92
CA LEU A 22 4.91 -10.47 7.53
C LEU A 22 3.69 -10.93 8.34
N LYS A 23 3.03 -10.02 9.06
CA LYS A 23 1.78 -10.32 9.78
C LYS A 23 0.61 -10.64 8.84
N LEU A 24 0.54 -10.02 7.67
CA LEU A 24 -0.47 -10.32 6.65
C LEU A 24 -0.30 -11.75 6.12
N ILE A 25 0.95 -12.15 5.85
CA ILE A 25 1.27 -13.50 5.38
C ILE A 25 0.99 -14.52 6.50
N ARG A 26 1.64 -14.37 7.66
CA ARG A 26 1.59 -15.39 8.72
C ARG A 26 0.26 -15.44 9.46
N GLY A 27 -0.38 -14.29 9.64
CA GLY A 27 -1.62 -14.18 10.42
C GLY A 27 -2.88 -14.43 9.61
N TYR A 28 -2.85 -14.16 8.30
CA TYR A 28 -4.07 -14.17 7.48
C TYR A 28 -3.92 -14.90 6.14
N GLY A 29 -2.73 -15.41 5.80
CA GLY A 29 -2.48 -16.05 4.51
C GLY A 29 -2.63 -15.10 3.32
N ASN A 30 -2.56 -13.78 3.55
CA ASN A 30 -2.76 -12.78 2.51
C ASN A 30 -1.42 -12.42 1.87
N TYR A 31 -1.03 -13.23 0.89
CA TYR A 31 0.24 -13.07 0.16
C TYR A 31 0.26 -11.81 -0.71
N LEU A 32 -0.87 -11.45 -1.31
CA LEU A 32 -1.01 -10.23 -2.12
C LEU A 32 -0.59 -8.97 -1.33
N LEU A 33 -1.27 -8.68 -0.22
CA LEU A 33 -0.93 -7.50 0.60
C LEU A 33 0.42 -7.68 1.30
N GLY A 34 0.71 -8.89 1.76
CA GLY A 34 1.92 -9.19 2.50
C GLY A 34 3.19 -8.91 1.70
N ILE A 35 3.26 -9.43 0.48
CA ILE A 35 4.41 -9.24 -0.41
C ILE A 35 4.48 -7.79 -0.88
N GLU A 36 3.34 -7.17 -1.23
CA GLU A 36 3.31 -5.76 -1.64
C GLU A 36 3.90 -4.84 -0.57
N TRP A 37 3.53 -5.04 0.70
CA TRP A 37 4.08 -4.26 1.80
C TRP A 37 5.61 -4.42 1.92
N MET A 38 6.11 -5.64 1.67
CA MET A 38 7.55 -5.91 1.68
C MET A 38 8.25 -5.30 0.45
N ILE A 39 7.59 -5.22 -0.70
CA ILE A 39 8.09 -4.54 -1.91
C ILE A 39 8.24 -3.04 -1.63
N VAL A 40 7.24 -2.39 -1.04
CA VAL A 40 7.33 -0.98 -0.64
C VAL A 40 8.46 -0.75 0.37
N ALA A 41 8.61 -1.64 1.37
CA ALA A 41 9.74 -1.55 2.30
C ALA A 41 11.09 -1.79 1.62
N THR A 42 11.15 -2.67 0.61
CA THR A 42 12.37 -2.92 -0.16
C THR A 42 12.74 -1.70 -1.02
N SER A 43 11.75 -1.04 -1.63
CA SER A 43 11.93 0.24 -2.33
C SER A 43 12.54 1.28 -1.39
N GLY A 44 11.90 1.53 -0.24
CA GLY A 44 12.41 2.48 0.77
C GLY A 44 13.81 2.10 1.28
N SER A 45 14.08 0.81 1.52
CA SER A 45 15.40 0.36 1.98
C SER A 45 16.50 0.67 0.95
N ASN A 46 16.23 0.43 -0.34
CA ASN A 46 17.18 0.76 -1.41
C ASN A 46 17.35 2.27 -1.55
N PHE A 47 16.25 3.03 -1.46
CA PHE A 47 16.27 4.49 -1.50
C PHE A 47 17.08 5.09 -0.35
N LEU A 48 16.91 4.57 0.87
CA LEU A 48 17.68 4.96 2.05
C LEU A 48 19.17 4.70 1.86
N LEU A 49 19.53 3.47 1.48
CA LEU A 49 20.92 3.07 1.30
C LEU A 49 21.57 3.88 0.18
N TRP A 50 20.85 4.10 -0.91
CA TRP A 50 21.28 4.97 -2.01
C TRP A 50 21.60 6.38 -1.52
N SER A 51 20.67 7.00 -0.78
CA SER A 51 20.85 8.35 -0.23
C SER A 51 22.05 8.42 0.74
N LEU A 52 22.24 7.41 1.59
CA LEU A 52 23.35 7.34 2.54
C LEU A 52 24.71 7.09 1.85
N LEU A 53 24.73 6.42 0.70
CA LEU A 53 25.96 6.07 -0.04
C LEU A 53 26.38 7.12 -1.08
N GLY A 54 25.76 8.30 -1.06
CA GLY A 54 26.17 9.45 -1.89
C GLY A 54 25.27 9.76 -3.07
N GLY A 55 24.16 9.04 -3.25
CA GLY A 55 23.09 9.47 -4.15
C GLY A 55 23.39 9.35 -5.65
N ASP A 56 24.28 8.43 -6.06
CA ASP A 56 24.60 8.24 -7.48
C ASP A 56 23.42 7.63 -8.26
N THR A 57 22.94 8.35 -9.27
CA THR A 57 21.81 7.93 -10.11
C THR A 57 22.12 6.74 -11.00
N ASP A 58 23.40 6.46 -11.27
CA ASP A 58 23.83 5.28 -12.03
C ASP A 58 23.97 4.02 -11.15
N SER A 59 23.63 4.13 -9.86
CA SER A 59 23.75 3.02 -8.93
C SER A 59 22.60 2.01 -9.06
N VAL A 60 22.92 0.74 -8.85
CA VAL A 60 21.94 -0.36 -8.82
C VAL A 60 20.86 -0.13 -7.73
N LEU A 61 21.21 0.53 -6.63
CA LEU A 61 20.27 0.86 -5.56
C LEU A 61 19.20 1.85 -6.02
N TYR A 62 19.59 2.86 -6.81
CA TYR A 62 18.67 3.80 -7.44
C TYR A 62 17.69 3.06 -8.36
N ASP A 63 18.21 2.22 -9.25
CA ASP A 63 17.40 1.44 -10.19
C ASP A 63 16.37 0.55 -9.48
N PHE A 64 16.76 -0.12 -8.40
CA PHE A 64 15.85 -0.97 -7.63
C PHE A 64 14.81 -0.15 -6.87
N ALA A 65 15.22 0.97 -6.25
CA ALA A 65 14.29 1.84 -5.53
C ALA A 65 13.15 2.31 -6.44
N TYR A 66 13.48 2.85 -7.61
CA TYR A 66 12.49 3.37 -8.56
C TYR A 66 11.76 2.29 -9.35
N PHE A 67 12.38 1.14 -9.60
CA PHE A 67 11.66 -0.02 -10.13
C PHE A 67 10.52 -0.45 -9.19
N PHE A 68 10.81 -0.60 -7.89
CA PHE A 68 9.80 -1.01 -6.92
C PHE A 68 8.78 0.10 -6.61
N ASP A 69 9.16 1.38 -6.68
CA ASP A 69 8.20 2.50 -6.61
C ASP A 69 7.22 2.45 -7.80
N ALA A 70 7.74 2.33 -9.02
CA ALA A 70 6.94 2.22 -10.23
C ALA A 70 6.03 0.98 -10.23
N PHE A 71 6.56 -0.16 -9.78
CA PHE A 71 5.79 -1.39 -9.54
C PHE A 71 4.59 -1.11 -8.60
N SER A 72 4.87 -0.49 -7.46
CA SER A 72 3.89 -0.29 -6.40
C SER A 72 2.81 0.71 -6.81
N ARG A 73 3.21 1.82 -7.43
CA ARG A 73 2.29 2.87 -7.89
C ARG A 73 1.44 2.44 -9.09
N SER A 74 1.95 1.55 -9.93
CA SER A 74 1.23 1.07 -11.10
C SER A 74 0.17 0.02 -10.74
N VAL A 75 0.59 -1.08 -10.13
CA VAL A 75 -0.23 -2.30 -9.94
C VAL A 75 -0.25 -2.77 -8.48
N GLY A 76 0.80 -2.50 -7.70
CA GLY A 76 0.95 -2.94 -6.31
C GLY A 76 -0.07 -2.35 -5.34
N ILE A 77 0.13 -1.10 -4.92
CA ILE A 77 -0.79 -0.33 -4.06
C ILE A 77 -2.12 0.01 -4.78
N THR A 78 -2.33 -0.48 -6.00
CA THR A 78 -3.58 -0.32 -6.75
C THR A 78 -4.34 -1.64 -6.87
N LEU A 79 -4.05 -2.47 -7.88
CA LEU A 79 -4.76 -3.70 -8.17
C LEU A 79 -4.49 -4.78 -7.11
N ILE A 80 -3.22 -5.01 -6.74
CA ILE A 80 -2.84 -6.00 -5.72
C ILE A 80 -3.46 -5.63 -4.37
N LEU A 81 -3.47 -4.34 -4.02
CA LEU A 81 -4.16 -3.83 -2.84
C LEU A 81 -5.67 -4.16 -2.86
N ILE A 82 -6.36 -3.87 -3.96
CA ILE A 82 -7.79 -4.15 -4.11
C ILE A 82 -8.06 -5.64 -3.92
N LEU A 83 -7.35 -6.50 -4.67
CA LEU A 83 -7.52 -7.95 -4.61
C LEU A 83 -7.23 -8.50 -3.21
N GLY A 84 -6.20 -7.98 -2.56
CA GLY A 84 -5.86 -8.32 -1.19
C GLY A 84 -6.96 -7.95 -0.19
N LEU A 85 -7.57 -6.77 -0.34
CA LEU A 85 -8.71 -6.32 0.49
C LEU A 85 -10.03 -7.04 0.14
N MET A 86 -10.15 -7.61 -1.06
CA MET A 86 -11.30 -8.44 -1.44
C MET A 86 -11.42 -9.71 -0.60
N ALA A 87 -10.32 -10.17 0.01
CA ALA A 87 -10.36 -11.27 0.97
C ALA A 87 -11.28 -10.99 2.18
N VAL A 88 -11.32 -9.73 2.66
CA VAL A 88 -12.13 -9.37 3.84
C VAL A 88 -13.43 -8.64 3.48
N THR A 89 -13.56 -8.11 2.26
CA THR A 89 -14.78 -7.44 1.81
C THR A 89 -15.73 -8.37 1.06
N HIS A 90 -15.19 -9.29 0.26
CA HIS A 90 -15.93 -10.18 -0.64
C HIS A 90 -15.68 -11.67 -0.38
N ARG A 91 -14.84 -12.01 0.62
CA ARG A 91 -14.37 -13.39 0.86
C ARG A 91 -13.66 -14.00 -0.35
N TYR A 92 -13.06 -13.13 -1.18
CA TYR A 92 -12.33 -13.54 -2.35
C TYR A 92 -11.06 -14.30 -1.96
N LYS A 93 -10.81 -15.44 -2.61
CA LYS A 93 -9.58 -16.22 -2.46
C LYS A 93 -8.93 -16.30 -3.84
N PRO A 94 -7.88 -15.50 -4.12
CA PRO A 94 -7.20 -15.59 -5.40
C PRO A 94 -6.60 -16.98 -5.57
N THR A 95 -6.57 -17.45 -6.81
CA THR A 95 -5.80 -18.65 -7.15
C THR A 95 -4.33 -18.28 -7.28
N VAL A 96 -3.44 -19.27 -7.15
CA VAL A 96 -2.00 -19.06 -7.36
C VAL A 96 -1.69 -18.45 -8.74
N ALA A 97 -2.47 -18.82 -9.76
CA ALA A 97 -2.32 -18.23 -11.10
C ALA A 97 -2.67 -16.74 -11.14
N VAL A 98 -3.70 -16.31 -10.40
CA VAL A 98 -4.05 -14.88 -10.27
C VAL A 98 -2.93 -14.15 -9.54
N ASP A 99 -2.45 -14.68 -8.42
CA ASP A 99 -1.34 -14.08 -7.65
C ASP A 99 -0.10 -13.87 -8.53
N ILE A 100 0.35 -14.94 -9.21
CA ILE A 100 1.50 -14.86 -10.14
C ILE A 100 1.22 -13.87 -11.28
N GLY A 101 0.01 -13.89 -11.84
CA GLY A 101 -0.37 -13.01 -12.94
C GLY A 101 -0.31 -11.53 -12.57
N VAL A 102 -0.83 -11.15 -11.39
CA VAL A 102 -0.83 -9.75 -10.96
C VAL A 102 0.54 -9.26 -10.53
N PHE A 103 1.35 -10.09 -9.86
CA PHE A 103 2.76 -9.77 -9.59
C PHE A 103 3.56 -9.67 -10.89
N GLY A 104 3.33 -10.55 -11.86
CA GLY A 104 3.95 -10.49 -13.19
C GLY A 104 3.59 -9.23 -13.95
N LEU A 105 2.31 -8.84 -13.94
CA LEU A 105 1.84 -7.58 -14.52
C LEU A 105 2.50 -6.37 -13.85
N ALA A 106 2.63 -6.40 -12.52
CA ALA A 106 3.27 -5.35 -11.76
C ALA A 106 4.78 -5.27 -12.04
N VAL A 107 5.47 -6.40 -12.22
CA VAL A 107 6.87 -6.43 -12.68
C VAL A 107 7.01 -5.81 -14.07
N ALA A 108 6.16 -6.20 -15.01
CA ALA A 108 6.17 -5.63 -16.36
C ALA A 108 5.91 -4.12 -16.34
N GLY A 109 4.93 -3.67 -15.54
CA GLY A 109 4.64 -2.26 -15.30
C GLY A 109 5.83 -1.52 -14.70
N GLY A 110 6.46 -2.06 -13.66
CA GLY A 110 7.65 -1.47 -13.04
C GLY A 110 8.83 -1.35 -14.00
N ILE A 111 9.12 -2.39 -14.80
CA ILE A 111 10.20 -2.37 -15.80
C ILE A 111 9.93 -1.30 -16.87
N TYR A 112 8.68 -1.24 -17.36
CA TYR A 112 8.32 -0.29 -18.41
C TYR A 112 8.25 1.15 -17.90
N LEU A 113 7.73 1.38 -16.69
CA LEU A 113 7.47 2.73 -16.20
C LEU A 113 8.67 3.37 -15.51
N ARG A 114 9.61 2.58 -14.96
CA ARG A 114 10.80 3.14 -14.27
C ARG A 114 11.67 4.03 -15.15
N GLN A 115 11.65 3.83 -16.47
CA GLN A 115 12.47 4.62 -17.41
C GLN A 115 12.04 6.09 -17.51
N PHE A 116 10.85 6.42 -17.02
CA PHE A 116 10.28 7.79 -17.07
C PHE A 116 10.56 8.58 -15.78
N HIS A 117 11.68 8.27 -15.10
CA HIS A 117 12.04 8.87 -13.81
C HIS A 117 13.10 9.98 -13.92
N ASP A 118 13.36 10.51 -15.11
CA ASP A 118 14.40 11.51 -15.39
C ASP A 118 14.11 12.94 -14.89
N GLY A 119 13.18 13.10 -13.94
CA GLY A 119 12.78 14.39 -13.36
C GLY A 119 11.95 15.28 -14.30
N THR A 120 11.70 14.85 -15.54
CA THR A 120 10.80 15.55 -16.45
C THR A 120 9.36 15.04 -16.32
N LEU A 121 8.38 15.91 -16.60
CA LEU A 121 6.98 15.52 -16.54
C LEU A 121 6.63 14.65 -17.75
N HIS A 122 6.57 13.34 -17.53
CA HIS A 122 6.03 12.39 -18.49
C HIS A 122 4.51 12.29 -18.32
N ILE A 123 3.76 13.11 -19.07
CA ILE A 123 2.30 13.26 -18.93
C ILE A 123 1.57 11.92 -18.93
N VAL A 124 1.97 10.98 -19.80
CA VAL A 124 1.29 9.68 -19.92
C VAL A 124 1.49 8.80 -18.68
N PRO A 125 2.72 8.46 -18.26
CA PRO A 125 2.98 7.77 -16.99
C PRO A 125 2.38 8.47 -15.76
N ALA A 126 2.54 9.79 -15.64
CA ALA A 126 2.01 10.57 -14.53
C ALA A 126 0.48 10.47 -14.45
N THR A 127 -0.21 10.64 -15.58
CA THR A 127 -1.67 10.50 -15.66
C THR A 127 -2.10 9.08 -15.29
N PHE A 128 -1.39 8.06 -15.77
CA PHE A 128 -1.67 6.67 -15.45
C PHE A 128 -1.59 6.41 -13.93
N TYR A 129 -0.53 6.85 -13.25
CA TYR A 129 -0.39 6.69 -11.81
C TYR A 129 -1.51 7.37 -11.02
N VAL A 130 -1.87 8.61 -11.40
CA VAL A 130 -2.96 9.34 -10.73
C VAL A 130 -4.30 8.65 -10.97
N VAL A 131 -4.61 8.25 -12.20
CA VAL A 131 -5.87 7.56 -12.51
C VAL A 131 -5.95 6.23 -11.75
N ALA A 132 -4.88 5.44 -11.75
CA ALA A 132 -4.83 4.18 -11.01
C ALA A 132 -5.05 4.41 -9.51
N ASN A 133 -4.39 5.42 -8.93
CA ASN A 133 -4.58 5.81 -7.53
C ASN A 133 -6.03 6.22 -7.22
N LEU A 134 -6.64 7.08 -8.06
CA LEU A 134 -8.01 7.56 -7.86
C LEU A 134 -9.05 6.45 -7.99
N LEU A 135 -8.87 5.53 -8.94
CA LEU A 135 -9.72 4.34 -9.05
C LEU A 135 -9.59 3.45 -7.81
N THR A 136 -8.38 3.27 -7.29
CA THR A 136 -8.18 2.57 -6.02
C THR A 136 -8.79 3.31 -4.84
N ALA A 137 -8.71 4.64 -4.79
CA ALA A 137 -9.34 5.46 -3.76
C ALA A 137 -10.86 5.26 -3.72
N LEU A 138 -11.53 5.11 -4.88
CA LEU A 138 -12.96 4.78 -4.94
C LEU A 138 -13.26 3.43 -4.26
N PHE A 139 -12.46 2.40 -4.52
CA PHE A 139 -12.59 1.11 -3.84
C PHE A 139 -12.32 1.25 -2.33
N LEU A 140 -11.34 2.06 -1.93
CA LEU A 140 -11.03 2.29 -0.53
C LEU A 140 -12.17 3.02 0.19
N MET A 141 -12.90 3.94 -0.48
CA MET A 141 -14.12 4.52 0.09
C MET A 141 -15.22 3.47 0.31
N TYR A 142 -15.35 2.50 -0.60
CA TYR A 142 -16.21 1.34 -0.37
C TYR A 142 -15.73 0.52 0.85
N PHE A 143 -14.43 0.24 0.95
CA PHE A 143 -13.85 -0.46 2.11
C PHE A 143 -14.09 0.30 3.43
N THR A 144 -13.94 1.61 3.44
CA THR A 144 -14.30 2.50 4.55
C THR A 144 -15.77 2.35 4.93
N LYS A 145 -16.69 2.36 3.95
CA LYS A 145 -18.11 2.16 4.21
C LYS A 145 -18.38 0.81 4.88
N ARG A 146 -17.65 -0.24 4.49
CA ARG A 146 -17.73 -1.57 5.13
C ARG A 146 -17.22 -1.52 6.58
N LEU A 147 -16.08 -0.87 6.84
CA LEU A 147 -15.55 -0.67 8.20
C LEU A 147 -16.53 0.08 9.10
N TRP A 148 -17.17 1.12 8.56
CA TRP A 148 -18.19 1.86 9.27
C TRP A 148 -19.40 0.97 9.61
N GLY A 149 -19.83 0.13 8.67
CA GLY A 149 -20.93 -0.81 8.83
C GLY A 149 -20.72 -1.84 9.95
N ILE A 150 -19.47 -2.25 10.21
CA ILE A 150 -19.14 -3.17 11.32
C ILE A 150 -18.90 -2.43 12.65
N GLY A 151 -19.20 -1.13 12.73
CA GLY A 151 -19.06 -0.31 13.93
C GLY A 151 -17.65 0.27 14.17
N SER A 152 -16.68 -0.01 13.29
CA SER A 152 -15.29 0.46 13.45
C SER A 152 -15.08 1.89 12.92
N LYS A 153 -15.81 2.85 13.49
CA LYS A 153 -15.88 4.25 12.99
C LYS A 153 -14.53 4.97 13.02
N GLN A 154 -13.73 4.77 14.06
CA GLN A 154 -12.41 5.40 14.18
C GLN A 154 -11.44 4.89 13.10
N LEU A 155 -11.43 3.59 12.82
CA LEU A 155 -10.61 3.03 11.75
C LEU A 155 -11.12 3.45 10.37
N ALA A 156 -12.43 3.55 10.19
CA ALA A 156 -13.01 4.09 8.96
C ALA A 156 -12.55 5.54 8.73
N ALA A 157 -12.60 6.41 9.75
CA ALA A 157 -12.13 7.78 9.66
C ALA A 157 -10.64 7.87 9.32
N TRP A 158 -9.78 7.11 10.01
CA TRP A 158 -8.35 7.07 9.69
C TRP A 158 -8.07 6.52 8.29
N THR A 159 -8.84 5.54 7.83
CA THR A 159 -8.74 5.00 6.46
C THR A 159 -8.98 6.11 5.45
N VAL A 160 -10.02 6.93 5.63
CA VAL A 160 -10.28 8.09 4.77
C VAL A 160 -9.13 9.07 4.79
N VAL A 161 -8.63 9.42 5.98
CA VAL A 161 -7.54 10.39 6.13
C VAL A 161 -6.29 9.93 5.39
N VAL A 162 -5.85 8.68 5.57
CA VAL A 162 -4.65 8.18 4.89
C VAL A 162 -4.87 8.00 3.38
N THR A 163 -6.07 7.62 2.94
CA THR A 163 -6.39 7.55 1.50
C THR A 163 -6.33 8.93 0.85
N VAL A 164 -6.94 9.95 1.46
CA VAL A 164 -6.89 11.33 0.95
C VAL A 164 -5.48 11.87 0.95
N ALA A 165 -4.69 11.62 2.00
CA ALA A 165 -3.29 12.01 2.05
C ALA A 165 -2.48 11.33 0.94
N ALA A 166 -2.67 10.02 0.72
CA ALA A 166 -1.96 9.28 -0.33
C ALA A 166 -2.35 9.74 -1.73
N SER A 167 -3.64 10.04 -1.98
CA SER A 167 -4.07 10.62 -3.25
C SER A 167 -3.52 12.03 -3.46
N THR A 168 -3.40 12.82 -2.39
CA THR A 168 -2.74 14.13 -2.45
C THR A 168 -1.28 13.98 -2.85
N VAL A 169 -0.55 13.05 -2.22
CA VAL A 169 0.84 12.72 -2.58
C VAL A 169 0.93 12.26 -4.04
N ALA A 170 0.02 11.39 -4.51
CA ALA A 170 0.04 10.91 -5.89
C ALA A 170 -0.17 12.04 -6.92
N ILE A 171 -1.06 12.98 -6.63
CA ILE A 171 -1.32 14.15 -7.49
C ILE A 171 -0.12 15.11 -7.49
N THR A 172 0.46 15.39 -6.32
CA THR A 172 1.59 16.31 -6.20
C THR A 172 2.94 15.70 -6.60
N TYR A 173 3.01 14.36 -6.71
CA TYR A 173 4.24 13.66 -7.10
C TYR A 173 4.77 14.16 -8.44
N ASP A 174 3.91 14.17 -9.45
CA ASP A 174 4.30 14.49 -10.84
C ASP A 174 3.75 15.85 -11.31
N PHE A 175 2.48 16.18 -11.00
CA PHE A 175 1.81 17.34 -11.60
C PHE A 175 2.02 18.65 -10.85
N PHE A 176 2.22 18.60 -9.53
CA PHE A 176 2.32 19.80 -8.70
C PHE A 176 3.50 19.70 -7.73
N PRO A 177 4.75 19.78 -8.23
CA PRO A 177 5.93 19.88 -7.38
C PRO A 177 5.80 21.06 -6.42
N LEU A 178 6.24 20.87 -5.17
CA LEU A 178 6.18 21.91 -4.15
C LEU A 178 7.23 22.99 -4.47
N PRO A 179 6.84 24.25 -4.71
CA PRO A 179 7.77 25.31 -5.15
C PRO A 179 8.78 25.73 -4.08
N PHE A 180 8.60 25.27 -2.84
CA PHE A 180 9.44 25.57 -1.68
C PHE A 180 10.30 24.37 -1.24
N ASP A 181 10.26 23.25 -1.99
CA ASP A 181 11.08 22.09 -1.71
C ASP A 181 12.53 22.31 -2.17
N ASP A 182 13.46 21.53 -1.63
CA ASP A 182 14.84 21.52 -2.11
C ASP A 182 14.99 20.70 -3.41
N GLU A 183 16.18 20.77 -4.02
CA GLU A 183 16.51 20.08 -5.26
C GLU A 183 16.28 18.56 -5.17
N ASN A 184 16.47 17.99 -3.97
CA ASN A 184 16.25 16.57 -3.69
C ASN A 184 14.80 16.23 -3.32
N ARG A 185 13.90 17.23 -3.32
CA ARG A 185 12.51 17.10 -2.92
C ARG A 185 12.32 16.50 -1.52
N THR A 186 13.21 16.85 -0.59
CA THR A 186 13.29 16.22 0.74
C THR A 186 11.98 16.36 1.52
N ILE A 187 11.31 17.52 1.43
CA ILE A 187 10.05 17.76 2.15
C ILE A 187 8.94 16.89 1.57
N PHE A 188 8.81 16.85 0.25
CA PHE A 188 7.85 16.01 -0.46
C PHE A 188 8.07 14.54 -0.11
N TYR A 189 9.29 14.01 -0.25
CA TYR A 189 9.55 12.61 0.04
C TYR A 189 9.36 12.27 1.52
N THR A 190 9.70 13.18 2.44
CA THR A 190 9.37 12.99 3.87
C THR A 190 7.87 12.81 4.07
N ALA A 191 7.05 13.68 3.46
CA ALA A 191 5.59 13.59 3.56
C ALA A 191 5.03 12.33 2.88
N ALA A 192 5.59 11.95 1.72
CA ALA A 192 5.22 10.76 0.97
C ALA A 192 5.49 9.48 1.77
N LEU A 193 6.72 9.29 2.26
CA LEU A 193 7.15 8.14 3.05
C LEU A 193 6.34 8.01 4.34
N ALA A 194 6.13 9.13 5.05
CA ALA A 194 5.28 9.15 6.25
C ALA A 194 3.84 8.73 5.92
N THR A 195 3.29 9.23 4.82
CA THR A 195 1.93 8.91 4.35
C THR A 195 1.82 7.45 3.96
N TRP A 196 2.76 6.89 3.20
CA TRP A 196 2.74 5.49 2.79
C TRP A 196 2.93 4.54 3.97
N GLY A 197 3.80 4.87 4.94
CA GLY A 197 3.89 4.13 6.19
C GLY A 197 2.60 4.19 7.02
N ALA A 198 1.99 5.37 7.16
CA ALA A 198 0.71 5.52 7.84
C ALA A 198 -0.41 4.73 7.13
N GLN A 199 -0.44 4.80 5.80
CA GLN A 199 -1.37 4.05 4.96
C GLN A 199 -1.22 2.54 5.19
N GLY A 200 0.01 2.03 5.12
CA GLY A 200 0.32 0.61 5.32
C GLY A 200 -0.12 0.12 6.69
N PHE A 201 0.10 0.91 7.74
CA PHE A 201 -0.32 0.62 9.10
C PHE A 201 -1.85 0.61 9.26
N ILE A 202 -2.52 1.69 8.83
CA ILE A 202 -3.97 1.84 8.99
C ILE A 202 -4.72 0.77 8.19
N TYR A 203 -4.31 0.49 6.95
CA TYR A 203 -4.93 -0.58 6.16
C TYR A 203 -4.73 -1.95 6.78
N TYR A 204 -3.57 -2.23 7.40
CA TYR A 204 -3.37 -3.47 8.16
C TYR A 204 -4.36 -3.58 9.34
N VAL A 205 -4.47 -2.54 10.17
CA VAL A 205 -5.35 -2.57 11.35
C VAL A 205 -6.82 -2.66 10.93
N ALA A 206 -7.20 -1.96 9.86
CA ALA A 206 -8.52 -2.04 9.25
C ALA A 206 -8.83 -3.43 8.68
N TYR A 207 -7.88 -4.04 7.96
CA TYR A 207 -7.98 -5.40 7.46
C TYR A 207 -8.25 -6.38 8.60
N ARG A 208 -7.46 -6.29 9.68
CA ARG A 208 -7.63 -7.13 10.87
C ARG A 208 -9.02 -6.96 11.49
N ALA A 209 -9.52 -5.73 11.61
CA ALA A 209 -10.84 -5.47 12.17
C ALA A 209 -11.95 -6.15 11.34
N MET A 210 -11.89 -6.04 10.01
CA MET A 210 -12.82 -6.71 9.10
C MET A 210 -12.70 -8.23 9.15
N HIS A 211 -11.48 -8.75 9.18
CA HIS A 211 -11.24 -10.19 9.30
C HIS A 211 -11.84 -10.76 10.59
N ASN A 212 -11.56 -10.13 11.73
CA ASN A 212 -12.09 -10.57 13.03
C ASN A 212 -13.62 -10.53 13.06
N HIS A 213 -14.24 -9.48 12.50
CA HIS A 213 -15.70 -9.41 12.38
C HIS A 213 -16.26 -10.55 11.52
N ASN A 214 -15.64 -10.84 10.37
CA ASN A 214 -16.06 -11.92 9.49
C ASN A 214 -15.96 -13.30 10.17
N MET A 215 -14.89 -13.55 10.95
CA MET A 215 -14.71 -14.80 11.67
C MET A 215 -15.70 -14.97 12.82
N ALA A 216 -15.99 -13.90 13.56
CA ALA A 216 -17.02 -13.93 14.60
C ALA A 216 -18.41 -14.29 14.03
N ALA A 217 -18.76 -13.76 12.86
CA ALA A 217 -20.02 -14.06 12.19
C ALA A 217 -20.11 -15.50 11.66
N VAL A 218 -18.99 -16.20 11.44
CA VAL A 218 -19.00 -17.63 11.10
C VAL A 218 -19.22 -18.47 12.36
N GLY A 219 -18.54 -18.17 13.46
CA GLY A 219 -18.69 -18.90 14.73
C GLY A 219 -20.08 -18.83 15.34
N THR A 220 -20.83 -17.73 15.14
CA THR A 220 -22.23 -17.62 15.59
C THR A 220 -23.21 -18.49 14.80
N ASN A 221 -22.83 -18.97 13.61
CA ASN A 221 -23.69 -19.81 12.77
C ASN A 221 -23.44 -21.31 12.97
N GLU A 222 -22.48 -21.71 13.82
CA GLU A 222 -22.09 -23.11 14.04
C GLU A 222 -22.55 -23.69 15.40
N GLU A 223 -23.28 -22.94 16.25
CA GLU A 223 -23.86 -23.51 17.48
C GLU A 223 -25.12 -24.36 17.22
N PRO A 224 -25.26 -25.56 17.84
CA PRO A 224 -25.88 -26.71 17.21
C PRO A 224 -27.36 -26.90 17.57
N SER A 225 -28.14 -27.30 16.58
CA SER A 225 -29.42 -28.00 16.75
C SER A 225 -29.18 -29.37 17.40
N ALA A 226 -29.03 -29.40 18.72
CA ALA A 226 -28.98 -30.63 19.50
C ALA A 226 -29.74 -30.45 20.82
N THR A 227 -31.06 -30.32 20.71
CA THR A 227 -31.95 -30.62 21.85
C THR A 227 -33.27 -31.16 21.33
N ILE A 228 -33.30 -32.45 21.00
CA ILE A 228 -34.55 -33.22 21.09
C ILE A 228 -34.35 -34.21 22.23
N ARG A 229 -34.91 -33.84 23.38
CA ARG A 229 -35.19 -34.74 24.49
C ARG A 229 -36.21 -35.76 24.00
N THR A 230 -35.89 -37.04 24.11
CA THR A 230 -36.90 -38.11 24.16
C THR A 230 -36.85 -38.71 25.55
N SER A 231 -37.83 -38.32 26.36
CA SER A 231 -38.32 -39.07 27.52
C SER A 231 -39.14 -40.26 27.05
#